data_AF-A0A3D3XY97-F1
#
_entry.id   AF-A0A3D3XY97-F1
#
_cell.length_a   1.000
_cell.length_b   1.000
_cell.length_c   1.000
_cell.angle_alpha   90.00
_cell.angle_beta   90.00
_cell.angle_gamma   90.00
#
_symmetry.space_group_name_H-M   'P 1'
#
loop_
_entity.id
_entity.type
_entity.pdbx_description
1 polymer ?
#
loop_
_entity_poly.entity_id
_entity_poly.type
_entity_poly.pdbx_seq_one_letter_code
_entity_poly.pdbx_strand_id
1 'polypeptide(L)'
;SIHTSGTYGCTQGPRLETAAEIERLRRDGCDLVGMTAMPEVALARELNIPFGGLCLVVNAAAGRGDGPIQHHGISLAIERNSPNLLDIVGRAAHSLKEILR
;
A
#
# COMPACT_ATOMS: atom_id res chain seq x y z
N SER A 1 9.86 9.36 2.87
CA SER A 1 10.03 8.75 4.20
C SER A 1 9.62 7.29 4.12
N ILE A 2 10.05 6.46 5.07
CA ILE A 2 9.57 5.08 5.24
C ILE A 2 8.80 5.03 6.56
N HIS A 3 7.65 4.37 6.57
CA HIS A 3 6.82 4.18 7.75
C HIS A 3 6.73 2.67 8.03
N THR A 4 6.84 2.28 9.30
CA THR A 4 6.88 0.86 9.72
C THR A 4 5.51 0.26 9.98
N SER A 5 4.46 1.09 10.04
CA SER A 5 3.08 0.67 10.26
C SER A 5 2.10 1.65 9.62
N GLY A 6 0.87 1.20 9.44
CA GLY A 6 -0.26 1.97 8.95
C GLY A 6 -1.48 1.07 8.73
N THR A 7 -2.67 1.66 8.77
CA THR A 7 -3.95 0.98 8.57
C THR A 7 -4.37 1.09 7.10
N TYR A 8 -4.46 -0.04 6.41
CA TYR A 8 -4.85 -0.11 5.00
C TYR A 8 -6.36 -0.23 4.83
N GLY A 9 -6.97 0.77 4.20
CA GLY A 9 -8.36 0.71 3.74
C GLY A 9 -8.43 0.03 2.37
N CYS A 10 -9.03 -1.15 2.29
CA CYS A 10 -9.29 -1.81 1.02
C CYS A 10 -10.64 -1.36 0.44
N THR A 11 -10.63 -0.88 -0.80
CA THR A 11 -11.82 -0.48 -1.56
C THR A 11 -11.98 -1.38 -2.79
N GLN A 12 -13.14 -1.29 -3.44
CA GLN A 12 -13.35 -1.96 -4.73
C GLN A 12 -12.91 -1.05 -5.87
N GLY A 13 -11.99 -1.57 -6.69
CA GLY A 13 -11.53 -0.92 -7.92
C GLY A 13 -12.44 -1.16 -9.13
N PRO A 14 -12.05 -0.68 -10.34
CA PRO A 14 -10.79 0.01 -10.67
C PRO A 14 -10.86 1.54 -10.49
N ARG A 15 -12.02 2.08 -10.07
CA ARG A 15 -12.21 3.51 -9.91
C ARG A 15 -11.50 3.99 -8.64
N LEU A 16 -10.65 5.01 -8.77
CA LEU A 16 -10.09 5.73 -7.61
C LEU A 16 -11.21 6.32 -6.75
N GLU A 17 -10.96 6.37 -5.45
CA GLU A 17 -11.90 6.89 -4.46
C GLU A 17 -12.20 8.37 -4.68
N THR A 18 -13.41 8.78 -4.33
CA THR A 18 -13.80 10.19 -4.24
C THR A 18 -13.21 10.82 -2.98
N ALA A 19 -13.11 12.15 -2.96
CA ALA A 19 -12.67 12.87 -1.76
C ALA A 19 -13.54 12.58 -0.52
N ALA A 20 -14.84 12.34 -0.72
CA ALA A 20 -15.75 11.99 0.38
C ALA A 20 -15.47 10.59 0.93
N GLU A 21 -15.20 9.61 0.06
CA GLU A 21 -14.80 8.25 0.47
C GLU A 21 -13.45 8.28 1.20
N ILE A 22 -12.48 9.07 0.73
CA ILE A 22 -11.19 9.25 1.40
C ILE A 22 -11.35 9.90 2.77
N GLU A 23 -12.18 10.92 2.91
CA GLU A 23 -12.45 11.53 4.23
C GLU A 23 -13.14 10.56 5.18
N ARG A 24 -14.06 9.72 4.68
CA ARG A 24 -14.64 8.65 5.48
C ARG A 24 -13.57 7.66 5.95
N LEU A 25 -12.76 7.10 5.04
CA LEU A 25 -11.73 6.11 5.38
C LEU A 25 -10.74 6.66 6.40
N ARG A 26 -10.35 7.93 6.27
CA ARG A 26 -9.51 8.61 7.26
C ARG A 26 -10.18 8.71 8.63
N ARG A 27 -11.47 9.02 8.69
CA ARG A 27 -12.25 9.03 9.96
C ARG A 27 -12.37 7.64 10.56
N ASP A 28 -12.43 6.61 9.72
CA ASP A 28 -12.42 5.20 10.13
C ASP A 28 -11.02 4.74 10.58
N GLY A 29 -9.99 5.59 10.49
CA GLY A 29 -8.63 5.35 10.98
C GLY A 29 -7.66 4.78 9.94
N CYS A 30 -8.00 4.81 8.65
CA CYS A 30 -7.09 4.37 7.59
C CYS A 30 -6.00 5.42 7.31
N ASP A 31 -4.75 4.96 7.19
CA ASP A 31 -3.59 5.77 6.82
C ASP A 31 -3.32 5.73 5.31
N LEU A 32 -3.73 4.65 4.66
CA LEU A 32 -3.57 4.42 3.22
C LEU A 32 -4.77 3.69 2.64
N VAL A 33 -4.93 3.76 1.32
CA VAL A 33 -6.02 3.14 0.58
C VAL A 33 -5.51 2.45 -0.67
N GLY A 34 -6.18 1.37 -1.06
CA GLY A 34 -6.01 0.76 -2.36
C GLY A 34 -7.03 -0.35 -2.59
N MET A 35 -6.85 -1.07 -3.69
CA MET A 35 -7.86 -1.98 -4.24
C MET A 35 -7.40 -3.44 -4.23
N THR A 36 -6.34 -3.76 -3.47
CA THR A 36 -5.70 -5.09 -3.41
C THR A 36 -5.55 -5.55 -1.96
N ALA A 37 -4.95 -6.73 -1.76
CA ALA A 37 -4.71 -7.35 -0.46
C ALA A 37 -5.94 -7.98 0.22
N MET A 38 -7.16 -7.64 -0.24
CA MET A 38 -8.36 -8.44 0.01
C MET A 38 -8.70 -9.25 -1.26
N PRO A 39 -8.83 -10.59 -1.18
CA PRO A 39 -8.93 -11.42 0.02
C PRO A 39 -7.61 -12.02 0.55
N GLU A 40 -6.48 -11.73 -0.07
CA GLU A 40 -5.22 -12.46 0.17
C GLU A 40 -4.75 -12.44 1.63
N VAL A 41 -4.88 -11.30 2.32
CA VAL A 41 -4.49 -11.15 3.73
C VAL A 41 -5.35 -12.00 4.64
N ALA A 42 -6.67 -12.03 4.41
CA ALA A 42 -7.59 -12.83 5.19
C ALA A 42 -7.33 -14.33 5.00
N LEU A 43 -7.14 -14.77 3.75
CA LEU A 43 -6.83 -16.15 3.42
C LEU A 43 -5.49 -16.61 4.01
N ALA A 44 -4.46 -15.76 3.96
CA ALA A 44 -3.17 -16.06 4.60
C ALA A 44 -3.33 -16.25 6.12
N ARG A 45 -4.14 -15.41 6.77
CA ARG A 45 -4.46 -15.51 8.20
C ARG A 45 -5.18 -16.83 8.52
N GLU A 46 -6.19 -17.19 7.74
CA GLU A 46 -6.94 -18.45 7.90
C GLU A 46 -6.04 -19.69 7.78
N LEU A 47 -5.05 -19.63 6.89
CA LEU A 47 -4.06 -20.70 6.68
C LEU A 47 -2.85 -20.63 7.64
N ASN A 48 -2.84 -19.68 8.58
CA ASN A 48 -1.71 -19.42 9.49
C ASN A 48 -0.37 -19.14 8.75
N ILE A 49 -0.43 -18.55 7.56
CA ILE A 49 0.74 -18.14 6.79
C ILE A 49 1.16 -16.75 7.28
N PRO A 50 2.41 -16.55 7.73
CA PRO A 50 2.93 -15.22 8.07
C PRO A 50 2.81 -14.26 6.87
N PHE A 51 2.24 -13.08 7.09
CA PHE A 51 2.02 -12.08 6.05
C PHE A 51 2.67 -10.74 6.46
N GLY A 52 3.32 -10.08 5.52
CA GLY A 52 3.84 -8.72 5.67
C GLY A 52 3.48 -7.87 4.45
N GLY A 53 2.93 -6.69 4.67
CA GLY A 53 2.57 -5.74 3.62
C GLY A 53 3.65 -4.68 3.42
N LEU A 54 4.03 -4.43 2.17
CA LEU A 54 4.86 -3.28 1.77
C LEU A 54 4.06 -2.44 0.78
N CYS A 55 3.66 -1.25 1.20
CA CYS A 55 2.79 -0.37 0.40
C CYS A 55 3.58 0.82 -0.14
N LEU A 56 3.54 1.02 -1.46
CA LEU A 56 4.08 2.22 -2.09
C LEU A 56 2.98 3.28 -2.21
N VAL A 57 3.17 4.42 -1.55
CA VAL A 57 2.27 5.57 -1.68
C VAL A 57 2.61 6.32 -2.96
N VAL A 58 1.71 6.24 -3.95
CA VAL A 58 1.91 6.80 -5.30
C VAL A 58 1.23 8.15 -5.51
N ASN A 59 0.35 8.56 -4.60
CA ASN A 59 -0.31 9.88 -4.58
C ASN A 59 -0.89 10.17 -3.18
N ALA A 60 -1.35 11.40 -2.95
CA ALA A 60 -1.89 11.84 -1.64
C ALA A 60 -3.34 11.39 -1.35
N ALA A 61 -3.99 10.67 -2.27
CA ALA A 61 -5.43 10.41 -2.34
C ALA A 61 -6.28 11.63 -2.76
N ALA A 62 -7.51 11.35 -3.22
CA ALA A 62 -8.39 12.37 -3.78
C ALA A 62 -8.75 13.44 -2.73
N GLY A 63 -8.63 14.71 -3.12
CA GLY A 63 -8.93 15.86 -2.24
C GLY A 63 -7.88 16.13 -1.15
N ARG A 64 -6.69 15.51 -1.23
CA ARG A 64 -5.58 15.70 -0.27
C ARG A 64 -4.33 16.31 -0.87
N GLY A 65 -4.21 16.32 -2.19
CA GLY A 65 -3.12 16.96 -2.92
C GLY A 65 -3.57 18.19 -3.69
N ASP A 66 -2.62 18.83 -4.35
CA ASP A 66 -2.85 20.01 -5.17
C ASP A 66 -3.40 19.62 -6.55
N GLY A 67 -4.69 19.31 -6.61
CA GLY A 67 -5.43 19.05 -7.86
C GLY A 67 -5.79 17.58 -8.11
N PRO A 68 -6.31 17.27 -9.32
CA PRO A 68 -6.79 15.95 -9.66
C PRO A 68 -5.66 14.92 -9.77
N ILE A 69 -5.94 13.68 -9.40
CA ILE A 69 -4.99 12.58 -9.55
C ILE A 69 -4.84 12.24 -11.03
N GLN A 70 -3.60 12.28 -11.53
CA GLN A 70 -3.27 11.94 -12.90
C GLN A 70 -2.62 10.56 -12.97
N HIS A 71 -3.07 9.72 -13.91
CA HIS A 71 -2.48 8.39 -14.13
C HIS A 71 -0.97 8.45 -14.39
N HIS A 72 -0.51 9.43 -15.16
CA HIS A 72 0.92 9.60 -15.43
C HIS A 72 1.74 9.85 -14.16
N GLY A 73 1.19 10.63 -13.20
CA GLY A 73 1.84 10.87 -11.91
C GLY A 73 2.01 9.60 -11.08
N ILE A 74 1.03 8.68 -11.15
CA ILE A 74 1.11 7.37 -10.50
C ILE A 74 2.24 6.53 -11.10
N SER A 75 2.31 6.42 -12.44
CA SER A 75 3.36 5.66 -13.12
C SER A 75 4.76 6.19 -12.80
N LEU A 76 4.95 7.51 -12.83
CA LEU A 76 6.22 8.13 -12.45
C LEU A 76 6.61 7.84 -11.00
N ALA A 77 5.65 7.88 -10.07
CA ALA A 77 5.91 7.54 -8.67
C ALA A 77 6.37 6.09 -8.50
N ILE A 78 5.77 5.16 -9.27
CA ILE A 78 6.17 3.74 -9.29
C ILE A 78 7.58 3.61 -9.85
N GLU A 79 7.86 4.15 -11.04
CA GLU A 79 9.16 4.02 -11.69
C GLU A 79 10.29 4.59 -10.81
N ARG A 80 10.06 5.76 -10.22
CA ARG A 80 11.06 6.44 -9.38
C ARG A 80 11.36 5.70 -8.08
N ASN A 81 10.40 4.97 -7.52
CA ASN A 81 10.55 4.31 -6.21
C ASN A 81 10.70 2.79 -6.28
N SER A 82 10.47 2.17 -7.45
CA SER A 82 10.66 0.73 -7.66
C SER A 82 12.03 0.22 -7.22
N PRO A 83 13.16 0.90 -7.49
CA PRO A 83 14.47 0.43 -7.03
C PRO A 83 14.56 0.30 -5.50
N ASN A 84 13.98 1.25 -4.75
CA ASN A 84 13.97 1.23 -3.29
C ASN A 84 13.10 0.09 -2.76
N LEU A 85 11.97 -0.17 -3.41
CA LEU A 85 11.07 -1.27 -3.04
C LEU A 85 11.77 -2.63 -3.21
N LEU A 86 12.44 -2.84 -4.34
CA LEU A 86 13.19 -4.06 -4.64
C LEU A 86 14.35 -4.28 -3.67
N ASP A 87 15.07 -3.22 -3.30
CA ASP A 87 16.14 -3.26 -2.29
C ASP A 87 15.60 -3.66 -0.91
N ILE A 88 14.46 -3.10 -0.47
CA ILE A 88 13.80 -3.50 0.79
C ILE A 88 13.39 -4.97 0.78
N VAL A 89 12.74 -5.43 -0.29
CA VAL A 89 12.32 -6.83 -0.44
C VAL A 89 13.54 -7.76 -0.45
N GLY A 90 14.61 -7.39 -1.16
CA GLY A 90 15.86 -8.14 -1.20
C GLY A 90 16.49 -8.32 0.18
N ARG A 91 16.59 -7.23 0.96
CA ARG A 91 17.09 -7.28 2.34
C ARG A 91 16.20 -8.12 3.26
N ALA A 92 14.88 -8.01 3.12
CA ALA A 92 13.94 -8.81 3.91
C ALA A 92 14.09 -10.31 3.60
N ALA A 93 14.17 -10.68 2.31
CA ALA A 93 14.37 -12.06 1.89
C ALA A 93 15.71 -12.63 2.38
N HIS A 94 16.78 -11.84 2.36
CA HIS A 94 18.06 -12.27 2.93
C HIS A 94 17.95 -12.50 4.46
N SER A 95 17.34 -11.56 5.18
CA SER A 95 17.22 -11.64 6.64
C SER A 95 16.39 -12.85 7.07
N LEU A 96 15.29 -13.15 6.35
CA LEU A 96 14.46 -14.32 6.61
C LEU A 96 15.22 -15.64 6.39
N LYS A 97 16.10 -15.72 5.37
CA LYS A 97 16.95 -16.91 5.16
C LYS A 97 17.90 -17.17 6.32
N GLU A 98 18.43 -16.12 6.95
CA GLU A 98 19.32 -16.26 8.10
C GLU A 98 18.56 -16.67 9.37
N ILE A 99 17.32 -16.21 9.56
CA ILE A 99 16.47 -16.58 10.72
C ILE A 99 15.97 -18.03 10.62
N LEU A 100 15.73 -18.53 9.40
CA LEU A 100 15.21 -19.88 9.15
C LEU A 100 16.30 -20.96 9.06
N ARG A 101 17.58 -20.59 9.17
CA ARG A 101 18.72 -21.51 9.32
C ARG A 101 18.92 -21.87 10.79
#